data_AF-A0A4Q5WJ70-F1
#
_entry.id   AF-A0A4Q5WJ70-F1
#
_cell.length_a   1.000
_cell.length_b   1.000
_cell.length_c   1.000
_cell.angle_alpha   90.00
_cell.angle_beta   90.00
_cell.angle_gamma   90.00
#
_symmetry.space_group_name_H-M   'P 1'
#
loop_
_entity.id
_entity.type
_entity.pdbx_description
1 polymer ?
#
loop_
_entity_poly.entity_id
_entity_poly.type
_entity_poly.pdbx_seq_one_letter_code
_entity_poly.pdbx_strand_id
1 'polypeptide(L)'
;MKATSHQVPKVVLFLFWLCGTLLPAFAQAAPHPQLPLLQTQLSRYQEIERAGGWAAIKSEKKFYMKGDKGPAVTALRKRLQASGDLPADSTGETFDEALQAAVKRVQERFGFPPNGVVDAALVRELNVSVARRIAQLQANLERVRQLPEPAAEGLHLIANIPEFKLHVYENGKPAFDMNIVVGSESNKTVVFNDQMTHIVFSPSWNVPPSIVRNEILPAMRGRREYLWRNNYVIEGEEGGLPKIRQLPGAKNALGRVKFVFPNDHNIYFHDTPAKSLFALRQRAFSHHLPHGLGRRQGAAAFPRRHLRAGFVNRQSSIVNG
;
A
#
# COMPACT_ATOMS: atom_id res chain seq x y z
N MET A 1 -7.76 -46.33 -41.23
CA MET A 1 -6.62 -46.37 -40.29
C MET A 1 -7.20 -46.40 -38.88
N LYS A 2 -6.89 -47.45 -38.12
CA LYS A 2 -7.50 -47.80 -36.83
C LYS A 2 -6.90 -46.96 -35.70
N ALA A 3 -7.74 -46.61 -34.74
CA ALA A 3 -7.37 -46.11 -33.42
C ALA A 3 -6.63 -47.18 -32.62
N THR A 4 -5.61 -46.77 -31.87
CA THR A 4 -5.04 -47.53 -30.76
C THR A 4 -4.83 -46.61 -29.56
N SER A 5 -5.75 -46.77 -28.60
CA SER A 5 -5.63 -46.34 -27.22
C SER A 5 -4.60 -47.23 -26.51
N HIS A 6 -3.70 -46.65 -25.73
CA HIS A 6 -2.89 -47.38 -24.77
C HIS A 6 -3.23 -46.93 -23.35
N GLN A 7 -3.86 -47.85 -22.62
CA GLN A 7 -3.94 -47.82 -21.16
C GLN A 7 -2.56 -48.14 -20.58
N VAL A 8 -2.21 -47.43 -19.50
CA VAL A 8 -1.04 -47.69 -18.65
C VAL A 8 -1.57 -47.86 -17.21
N PRO A 9 -1.02 -48.78 -16.39
CA PRO A 9 -1.80 -49.54 -15.43
C PRO A 9 -2.08 -48.80 -14.11
N LYS A 10 -3.12 -49.27 -13.41
CA LYS A 10 -3.38 -48.98 -11.99
C LYS A 10 -2.17 -49.42 -11.16
N VAL A 11 -1.58 -48.50 -10.41
CA VAL A 11 -0.64 -48.83 -9.33
C VAL A 11 -1.29 -48.53 -7.99
N VAL A 12 -1.06 -49.51 -7.13
CA VAL A 12 -1.73 -49.82 -5.88
C VAL A 12 -1.14 -49.02 -4.72
N LEU A 13 -2.04 -48.71 -3.78
CA LEU A 13 -1.81 -48.13 -2.46
C LEU A 13 -0.71 -48.88 -1.69
N PHE A 14 0.27 -48.17 -1.12
CA PHE A 14 1.19 -48.74 -0.12
C PHE A 14 0.89 -48.20 1.27
N LEU A 15 0.46 -49.11 2.15
CA LEU A 15 0.40 -48.95 3.60
C LEU A 15 1.82 -48.87 4.19
N PHE A 16 1.94 -48.03 5.21
CA PHE A 16 3.14 -47.80 6.01
C PHE A 16 3.62 -49.06 6.76
N TRP A 17 4.93 -49.26 6.82
CA TRP A 17 5.59 -49.96 7.93
C TRP A 17 6.90 -49.25 8.31
N LEU A 18 7.08 -49.01 9.60
CA LEU A 18 8.19 -48.28 10.22
C LEU A 18 9.54 -48.97 9.98
N CYS A 19 10.56 -48.23 9.52
CA CYS A 19 11.94 -48.33 10.03
C CYS A 19 12.81 -47.17 9.49
N GLY A 20 13.60 -46.54 10.37
CA GLY A 20 14.74 -45.69 9.99
C GLY A 20 14.42 -44.22 9.72
N THR A 21 14.61 -43.38 10.73
CA THR A 21 14.59 -41.91 10.64
C THR A 21 15.72 -41.38 9.74
N LEU A 22 15.43 -41.25 8.45
CA LEU A 22 15.92 -40.15 7.64
C LEU A 22 14.67 -39.39 7.20
N LEU A 23 14.26 -38.42 8.03
CA LEU A 23 13.31 -37.43 7.55
C LEU A 23 13.92 -36.84 6.28
N PRO A 24 13.24 -36.84 5.12
CA PRO A 24 13.63 -35.91 4.09
C PRO A 24 13.57 -34.55 4.80
N ALA A 25 14.69 -33.85 4.84
CA ALA A 25 14.63 -32.42 5.04
C ALA A 25 13.78 -31.92 3.88
N PHE A 26 12.47 -31.83 4.08
CA PHE A 26 11.69 -30.80 3.45
C PHE A 26 12.49 -29.55 3.80
N ALA A 27 13.26 -29.04 2.83
CA ALA A 27 13.85 -27.74 2.92
C ALA A 27 12.65 -26.81 3.07
N GLN A 28 12.24 -26.61 4.33
CA GLN A 28 11.26 -25.64 4.67
C GLN A 28 11.90 -24.35 4.20
N ALA A 29 11.32 -23.77 3.15
CA ALA A 29 11.76 -22.49 2.62
C ALA A 29 12.00 -21.57 3.83
N ALA A 30 13.07 -20.79 3.78
CA ALA A 30 13.42 -19.97 4.92
C ALA A 30 12.21 -19.10 5.29
N PRO A 31 11.99 -18.80 6.58
CA PRO A 31 10.90 -17.94 6.94
C PRO A 31 11.16 -16.55 6.35
N HIS A 32 10.11 -15.93 5.81
CA HIS A 32 10.18 -14.57 5.27
C HIS A 32 10.96 -13.64 6.22
N PRO A 33 11.90 -12.80 5.74
CA PRO A 33 12.83 -12.05 6.61
C PRO A 33 12.18 -11.14 7.66
N GLN A 34 10.93 -10.72 7.42
CA GLN A 34 10.14 -9.91 8.35
C GLN A 34 9.59 -10.70 9.55
N LEU A 35 9.51 -12.03 9.45
CA LEU A 35 8.96 -12.89 10.50
C LEU A 35 9.71 -12.74 11.83
N PRO A 36 11.06 -12.92 11.91
CA PRO A 36 11.79 -12.72 13.16
C PRO A 36 11.68 -11.28 13.69
N LEU A 37 11.65 -10.27 12.82
CA LEU A 37 11.52 -8.87 13.22
C LEU A 37 10.17 -8.59 13.90
N LEU A 38 9.07 -9.12 13.34
CA LEU A 38 7.75 -9.02 13.93
C LEU A 38 7.63 -9.81 15.23
N GLN A 39 8.29 -10.98 15.34
CA GLN A 39 8.34 -11.76 16.58
C GLN A 39 9.03 -10.98 17.69
N THR A 40 10.18 -10.34 17.40
CA THR A 40 10.85 -9.46 18.38
C THR A 40 9.95 -8.32 18.84
N GLN A 41 9.24 -7.65 17.93
CA GLN A 41 8.32 -6.58 18.31
C GLN A 41 7.11 -7.12 19.09
N LEU A 42 6.58 -8.30 18.75
CA LEU A 42 5.50 -8.92 19.51
C LEU A 42 5.92 -9.19 20.96
N SER A 43 7.08 -9.82 21.17
CA SER A 43 7.61 -10.09 22.51
C SER A 43 7.76 -8.81 23.33
N ARG A 44 8.33 -7.76 22.71
CA ARG A 44 8.47 -6.44 23.34
C ARG A 44 7.12 -5.84 23.75
N TYR A 45 6.10 -5.92 22.89
CA TYR A 45 4.78 -5.38 23.22
C TYR A 45 4.07 -6.20 24.31
N GLN A 46 4.28 -7.51 24.36
CA GLN A 46 3.79 -8.36 25.45
C GLN A 46 4.48 -8.05 26.79
N GLU A 47 5.77 -7.68 26.78
CA GLU A 47 6.45 -7.17 27.98
C GLU A 47 5.86 -5.85 28.46
N ILE A 48 5.60 -4.91 27.53
CA ILE A 48 4.93 -3.65 27.86
C ILE A 48 3.54 -3.90 28.45
N GLU A 49 2.77 -4.84 27.89
CA GLU A 49 1.47 -5.23 28.43
C GLU A 49 1.57 -5.82 29.83
N ARG A 50 2.54 -6.73 30.07
CA ARG A 50 2.81 -7.30 31.40
C ARG A 50 3.25 -6.25 32.42
N ALA A 51 3.90 -5.17 31.98
CA ALA A 51 4.26 -4.03 32.81
C ALA A 51 3.11 -3.04 33.06
N GLY A 52 1.88 -3.35 32.63
CA GLY A 52 0.68 -2.52 32.83
C GLY A 52 0.30 -1.65 31.63
N GLY A 53 0.99 -1.79 30.50
CA GLY A 53 0.72 -1.05 29.27
C GLY A 53 1.10 0.42 29.36
N TRP A 54 0.37 1.27 28.64
CA TRP A 54 0.53 2.72 28.68
C TRP A 54 -0.80 3.41 28.98
N ALA A 55 -0.73 4.47 29.79
CA ALA A 55 -1.87 5.32 30.07
C ALA A 55 -2.29 6.13 28.84
N ALA A 56 -3.60 6.40 28.72
CA ALA A 56 -4.12 7.28 27.69
C ALA A 56 -3.73 8.74 27.96
N ILE A 57 -3.28 9.43 26.92
CA ILE A 57 -3.05 10.87 26.93
C ILE A 57 -4.43 11.55 26.89
N LYS A 58 -4.80 12.23 27.97
CA LYS A 58 -5.99 13.09 28.01
C LYS A 58 -5.63 14.43 27.39
N SER A 59 -6.22 14.73 26.23
CA SER A 59 -5.98 15.99 25.52
C SER A 59 -6.90 17.08 26.04
N GLU A 60 -6.30 18.18 26.48
CA GLU A 60 -6.99 19.40 26.94
C GLU A 60 -6.93 20.51 25.88
N LYS A 61 -5.93 20.45 24.99
CA LYS A 61 -5.72 21.41 23.90
C LYS A 61 -5.91 20.74 22.53
N LYS A 62 -6.09 21.59 21.51
CA LYS A 62 -6.20 21.17 20.10
C LYS A 62 -4.87 20.63 19.55
N PHE A 63 -3.76 21.20 19.98
CA PHE A 63 -2.41 20.80 19.60
C PHE A 63 -1.43 21.02 20.75
N TYR A 64 -0.35 20.24 20.75
CA TYR A 64 0.82 20.41 21.62
C TYR A 64 2.08 20.54 20.78
N MET A 65 2.95 21.48 21.13
CA MET A 65 4.20 21.77 20.42
C MET A 65 5.28 22.31 21.37
N LYS A 66 6.48 22.54 20.82
CA LYS A 66 7.64 23.05 21.59
C LYS A 66 7.25 24.25 22.45
N GLY A 67 7.56 24.18 23.74
CA GLY A 67 7.25 25.21 24.75
C GLY A 67 5.97 24.95 25.56
N ASP A 68 5.07 24.08 25.12
CA ASP A 68 3.89 23.70 25.90
C ASP A 68 4.28 22.98 27.20
N LYS A 69 3.44 23.12 28.23
CA LYS A 69 3.56 22.45 29.53
C LYS A 69 2.22 21.86 29.95
N GLY A 70 2.25 20.98 30.95
CA GLY A 70 1.06 20.50 31.65
C GLY A 70 0.88 18.98 31.62
N PRO A 71 -0.22 18.46 32.22
CA PRO A 71 -0.42 17.03 32.44
C PRO A 71 -0.36 16.20 31.15
N ALA A 72 -0.89 16.72 30.05
CA ALA A 72 -0.86 16.06 28.76
C ALA A 72 0.55 15.91 28.17
N VAL A 73 1.44 16.91 28.38
CA VAL A 73 2.84 16.85 27.94
C VAL A 73 3.60 15.79 28.75
N THR A 74 3.38 15.75 30.07
CA THR A 74 3.93 14.71 30.94
C THR A 74 3.42 13.31 30.57
N ALA A 75 2.13 13.17 30.27
CA ALA A 75 1.54 11.92 29.80
C ALA A 75 2.11 11.48 28.44
N LEU A 76 2.28 12.41 27.51
CA LEU A 76 2.92 12.16 26.21
C LEU A 76 4.35 11.64 26.40
N ARG A 77 5.14 12.28 27.28
CA ARG A 77 6.51 11.85 27.58
C ARG A 77 6.55 10.40 28.06
N LYS A 78 5.75 10.08 29.09
CA LYS A 78 5.63 8.71 29.63
C LYS A 78 5.18 7.72 28.56
N ARG A 79 4.23 8.12 27.71
CA ARG A 79 3.73 7.29 26.61
C ARG A 79 4.84 6.97 25.60
N LEU A 80 5.66 7.94 25.23
CA LEU A 80 6.77 7.75 24.28
C LEU A 80 7.94 6.97 24.89
N GLN A 81 8.15 7.08 26.21
CA GLN A 81 9.09 6.23 26.94
C GLN A 81 8.65 4.77 26.94
N ALA A 82 7.36 4.51 27.19
CA ALA A 82 6.82 3.15 27.17
C ALA A 82 6.98 2.46 25.81
N SER A 83 6.91 3.21 24.69
CA SER A 83 7.21 2.68 23.35
C SER A 83 8.67 2.80 22.92
N GLY A 84 9.57 3.26 23.81
CA GLY A 84 11.00 3.47 23.54
C GLY A 84 11.31 4.49 22.46
N ASP A 85 10.37 5.38 22.15
CA ASP A 85 10.58 6.51 21.23
C ASP A 85 11.33 7.66 21.90
N LEU A 86 11.34 7.65 23.23
CA LEU A 86 12.07 8.59 24.08
C LEU A 86 12.83 7.81 25.17
N PRO A 87 14.07 8.19 25.52
CA PRO A 87 14.83 7.55 26.59
C PRO A 87 14.08 7.54 27.93
N ALA A 88 14.20 6.45 28.70
CA ALA A 88 13.49 6.25 29.96
C ALA A 88 13.90 7.24 31.06
N ASP A 89 15.12 7.76 31.00
CA ASP A 89 15.68 8.80 31.86
C ASP A 89 15.32 10.23 31.42
N SER A 90 14.63 10.38 30.29
CA SER A 90 14.16 11.70 29.84
C SER A 90 13.16 12.27 30.84
N THR A 91 13.52 13.38 31.47
CA THR A 91 12.69 14.09 32.44
C THR A 91 12.24 15.45 31.89
N GLY A 92 11.28 16.08 32.58
CA GLY A 92 10.85 17.44 32.27
C GLY A 92 9.34 17.56 31.98
N GLU A 93 8.79 18.70 32.36
CA GLU A 93 7.36 19.02 32.26
C GLU A 93 7.03 19.87 31.02
N THR A 94 8.06 20.26 30.27
CA THR A 94 7.94 21.08 29.07
C THR A 94 8.10 20.22 27.83
N PHE A 95 7.41 20.60 26.76
CA PHE A 95 7.60 20.05 25.43
C PHE A 95 8.91 20.63 24.87
N ASP A 96 10.01 19.94 25.14
CA ASP A 96 11.36 20.33 24.76
C ASP A 96 11.75 19.80 23.37
N GLU A 97 13.00 20.05 22.97
CA GLU A 97 13.54 19.60 21.69
C GLU A 97 13.63 18.07 21.59
N ALA A 98 13.95 17.39 22.70
CA ALA A 98 14.05 15.94 22.74
C ALA A 98 12.67 15.28 22.51
N LEU A 99 11.63 15.82 23.16
CA LEU A 99 10.26 15.38 22.97
C LEU A 99 9.77 15.68 21.56
N GLN A 100 10.10 16.85 21.01
CA GLN A 100 9.76 17.19 19.62
C GLN A 100 10.40 16.21 18.63
N ALA A 101 11.68 15.87 18.82
CA ALA A 101 12.36 14.88 17.98
C ALA A 101 11.73 13.49 18.11
N ALA A 102 11.34 13.06 19.32
CA ALA A 102 10.60 11.82 19.53
C ALA A 102 9.24 11.82 18.83
N VAL A 103 8.48 12.93 18.91
CA VAL A 103 7.21 13.08 18.20
C VAL A 103 7.40 12.95 16.69
N LYS A 104 8.45 13.56 16.12
CA LYS A 104 8.75 13.43 14.68
C LYS A 104 9.01 11.97 14.28
N ARG A 105 9.81 11.23 15.06
CA ARG A 105 10.06 9.79 14.81
C ARG A 105 8.76 8.97 14.83
N VAL A 106 7.87 9.25 15.79
CA VAL A 106 6.57 8.58 15.87
C VAL A 106 5.70 8.94 14.68
N GLN A 107 5.68 10.22 14.29
CA GLN A 107 4.93 10.68 13.13
C GLN A 107 5.39 9.94 11.87
N GLU A 108 6.69 9.81 11.63
CA GLU A 108 7.23 9.03 10.51
C GLU A 108 6.78 7.58 10.56
N ARG A 109 6.94 6.92 11.72
CA ARG A 109 6.57 5.51 11.90
C ARG A 109 5.08 5.25 11.69
N PHE A 110 4.22 6.20 12.06
CA PHE A 110 2.77 6.10 11.91
C PHE A 110 2.24 6.72 10.60
N GLY A 111 3.13 7.20 9.72
CA GLY A 111 2.76 7.81 8.44
C GLY A 111 2.14 9.20 8.55
N PHE A 112 2.34 9.93 9.66
CA PHE A 112 1.97 11.33 9.82
C PHE A 112 3.06 12.27 9.28
N PRO A 113 2.73 13.51 8.87
CA PRO A 113 3.74 14.53 8.56
C PRO A 113 4.65 14.78 9.78
N PRO A 114 5.99 14.71 9.64
CA PRO A 114 6.93 14.85 10.75
C PRO A 114 7.16 16.31 11.16
N ASN A 115 6.08 17.02 11.47
CA ASN A 115 6.10 18.44 11.84
C ASN A 115 6.45 18.69 13.32
N GLY A 116 6.49 17.64 14.15
CA GLY A 116 6.76 17.74 15.58
C GLY A 116 5.62 18.33 16.41
N VAL A 117 4.41 18.44 15.84
CA VAL A 117 3.20 18.92 16.49
C VAL A 117 2.26 17.76 16.76
N VAL A 118 1.78 17.64 18.00
CA VAL A 118 0.83 16.60 18.40
C VAL A 118 -0.58 17.14 18.29
N ASP A 119 -1.32 16.68 17.28
CA ASP A 119 -2.73 16.99 17.09
C ASP A 119 -3.65 15.89 17.63
N ALA A 120 -4.96 16.13 17.58
CA ALA A 120 -5.96 15.17 18.04
C ALA A 120 -5.91 13.82 17.29
N ALA A 121 -5.44 13.79 16.04
CA ALA A 121 -5.33 12.54 15.28
C ALA A 121 -4.14 11.70 15.78
N LEU A 122 -3.01 12.34 16.06
CA LEU A 122 -1.85 11.66 16.63
C LEU A 122 -2.13 11.20 18.07
N VAL A 123 -2.84 12.00 18.88
CA VAL A 123 -3.27 11.57 20.22
C VAL A 123 -4.13 10.30 20.16
N ARG A 124 -5.10 10.24 19.24
CA ARG A 124 -5.93 9.02 19.08
C ARG A 124 -5.08 7.80 18.72
N GLU A 125 -4.11 7.95 17.83
CA GLU A 125 -3.21 6.86 17.43
C GLU A 125 -2.30 6.40 18.57
N LEU A 126 -1.75 7.35 19.35
CA LEU A 126 -0.94 7.08 20.55
C LEU A 126 -1.75 6.39 21.66
N ASN A 127 -3.05 6.70 21.76
CA ASN A 127 -3.97 6.13 22.73
C ASN A 127 -4.52 4.75 22.36
N VAL A 128 -4.19 4.20 21.18
CA VAL A 128 -4.47 2.79 20.88
C VAL A 128 -3.78 1.93 21.94
N SER A 129 -4.54 1.04 22.58
CA SER A 129 -4.03 0.20 23.68
C SER A 129 -2.96 -0.78 23.22
N VAL A 130 -2.09 -1.19 24.15
CA VAL A 130 -1.05 -2.21 23.89
C VAL A 130 -1.66 -3.52 23.42
N ALA A 131 -2.75 -3.97 24.05
CA ALA A 131 -3.49 -5.17 23.66
C ALA A 131 -3.94 -5.12 22.18
N ARG A 132 -4.43 -3.97 21.71
CA ARG A 132 -4.84 -3.81 20.31
C ARG A 132 -3.64 -3.82 19.36
N ARG A 133 -2.49 -3.29 19.78
CA ARG A 133 -1.24 -3.37 19.00
C ARG A 133 -0.71 -4.80 18.93
N ILE A 134 -0.80 -5.56 20.02
CA ILE A 134 -0.46 -6.99 20.05
C ILE A 134 -1.32 -7.78 19.06
N ALA A 135 -2.64 -7.57 19.08
CA ALA A 135 -3.55 -8.21 18.13
C ALA A 135 -3.20 -7.84 16.66
N GLN A 136 -2.81 -6.59 16.40
CA GLN A 136 -2.33 -6.18 15.08
C GLN A 136 -1.02 -6.89 14.68
N LEU A 137 -0.05 -7.01 15.60
CA LEU A 137 1.20 -7.71 15.36
C LEU A 137 0.98 -9.20 15.09
N GLN A 138 0.09 -9.86 15.86
CA GLN A 138 -0.28 -11.25 15.65
C GLN A 138 -0.94 -11.48 14.29
N ALA A 139 -1.86 -10.61 13.88
CA ALA A 139 -2.47 -10.66 12.55
C ALA A 139 -1.42 -10.45 11.44
N ASN A 140 -0.45 -9.55 11.64
CA ASN A 140 0.62 -9.32 10.68
C ASN A 140 1.61 -10.49 10.60
N LEU A 141 1.90 -11.18 11.71
CA LEU A 141 2.70 -12.40 11.69
C LEU A 141 2.06 -13.47 10.81
N GLU A 142 0.75 -13.66 10.93
CA GLU A 142 0.03 -14.63 10.10
C GLU A 142 0.05 -14.23 8.62
N ARG A 143 -0.13 -12.94 8.31
CA ARG A 143 0.02 -12.45 6.93
C ARG A 143 1.41 -12.72 6.37
N VAL A 144 2.47 -12.43 7.14
CA VAL A 144 3.85 -12.62 6.68
C VAL A 144 4.20 -14.09 6.47
N ARG A 145 3.62 -15.02 7.25
CA ARG A 145 3.80 -16.47 7.02
C ARG A 145 3.25 -16.94 5.68
N GLN A 146 2.24 -16.24 5.15
CA GLN A 146 1.61 -16.58 3.89
C GLN A 146 2.26 -15.87 2.69
N LEU A 147 3.17 -14.92 2.93
CA LEU A 147 3.87 -14.24 1.85
C LEU A 147 4.98 -15.13 1.28
N PRO A 148 5.17 -15.14 -0.05
CA PRO A 148 6.32 -15.79 -0.65
C PRO A 148 7.60 -15.10 -0.19
N GLU A 149 8.70 -15.84 -0.12
CA GLU A 149 10.00 -15.23 0.15
C GLU A 149 10.35 -14.21 -0.95
N PRO A 150 10.92 -13.04 -0.60
CA PRO A 150 11.46 -12.15 -1.61
C PRO A 150 12.61 -12.87 -2.30
N ALA A 151 12.67 -12.85 -3.64
CA ALA A 151 13.80 -13.49 -4.29
C ALA A 151 15.10 -12.74 -3.97
N ALA A 152 16.18 -13.49 -3.73
CA ALA A 152 17.46 -12.93 -3.33
C ALA A 152 18.14 -12.13 -4.46
N GLU A 153 17.78 -12.41 -5.71
CA GLU A 153 18.42 -11.83 -6.90
C GLU A 153 17.40 -11.14 -7.80
N GLY A 154 17.85 -10.14 -8.56
CA GLY A 154 17.02 -9.39 -9.49
C GLY A 154 16.28 -8.21 -8.87
N LEU A 155 15.39 -7.61 -9.67
CA LEU A 155 14.57 -6.45 -9.30
C LEU A 155 13.24 -6.91 -8.69
N HIS A 156 12.96 -6.48 -7.46
CA HIS A 156 11.74 -6.79 -6.73
C HIS A 156 10.95 -5.53 -6.41
N LEU A 157 9.64 -5.60 -6.60
CA LEU A 157 8.71 -4.49 -6.39
C LEU A 157 7.65 -4.94 -5.37
N ILE A 158 7.63 -4.32 -4.19
CA ILE A 158 6.69 -4.65 -3.12
C ILE A 158 5.76 -3.47 -2.89
N ALA A 159 4.50 -3.59 -3.32
CA ALA A 159 3.47 -2.62 -3.06
C ALA A 159 2.84 -2.86 -1.68
N ASN A 160 3.28 -2.10 -0.68
CA ASN A 160 2.70 -2.13 0.65
C ASN A 160 1.44 -1.24 0.69
N ILE A 161 0.28 -1.85 0.42
CA ILE A 161 -1.02 -1.18 0.34
C ILE A 161 -1.34 -0.34 1.59
N PRO A 162 -1.28 -0.87 2.83
CA PRO A 162 -1.59 -0.07 4.02
C PRO A 162 -0.57 1.04 4.30
N GLU A 163 0.67 0.92 3.83
CA GLU A 163 1.68 1.98 3.92
C GLU A 163 1.55 3.02 2.79
N PHE A 164 0.79 2.71 1.74
CA PHE A 164 0.72 3.48 0.50
C PHE A 164 2.11 3.74 -0.09
N LYS A 165 3.00 2.74 -0.04
CA LYS A 165 4.33 2.79 -0.64
C LYS A 165 4.62 1.60 -1.55
N LEU A 166 5.51 1.83 -2.50
CA LEU A 166 6.18 0.82 -3.28
C LEU A 166 7.65 0.81 -2.88
N HIS A 167 8.12 -0.35 -2.41
CA HIS A 167 9.52 -0.60 -2.12
C HIS A 167 10.17 -1.30 -3.30
N VAL A 168 11.35 -0.84 -3.68
CA VAL A 168 12.12 -1.42 -4.77
C VAL A 168 13.40 -2.00 -4.21
N TYR A 169 13.66 -3.27 -4.49
CA TYR A 169 14.89 -3.95 -4.11
C TYR A 169 15.63 -4.42 -5.36
N GLU A 170 16.96 -4.30 -5.36
CA GLU A 170 17.84 -4.87 -6.37
C GLU A 170 18.80 -5.84 -5.70
N ASN A 171 18.75 -7.11 -6.10
CA ASN A 171 19.57 -8.20 -5.54
C ASN A 171 19.43 -8.27 -4.00
N GLY A 172 18.19 -8.24 -3.53
CA GLY A 172 17.83 -8.28 -2.11
C GLY A 172 18.14 -7.00 -1.32
N LYS A 173 18.76 -5.99 -1.94
CA LYS A 173 19.12 -4.72 -1.27
C LYS A 173 18.10 -3.63 -1.56
N PRO A 174 17.70 -2.81 -0.57
CA PRO A 174 16.83 -1.66 -0.82
C PRO A 174 17.47 -0.73 -1.86
N ALA A 175 16.78 -0.51 -2.96
CA ALA A 175 17.21 0.42 -4.01
C ALA A 175 16.60 1.80 -3.77
N PHE A 176 15.26 1.88 -3.68
CA PHE A 176 14.55 3.11 -3.33
C PHE A 176 13.07 2.82 -2.99
N ASP A 177 12.41 3.82 -2.40
CA ASP A 177 10.98 3.80 -2.11
C ASP A 177 10.24 4.91 -2.86
N MET A 178 8.96 4.69 -3.16
CA MET A 178 8.07 5.76 -3.64
C MET A 178 6.67 5.66 -3.02
N ASN A 179 5.99 6.80 -2.91
CA ASN A 179 4.57 6.82 -2.55
C ASN A 179 3.73 6.26 -3.71
N ILE A 180 2.74 5.45 -3.37
CA ILE A 180 1.70 5.00 -4.31
C ILE A 180 0.32 5.48 -3.87
N VAL A 181 -0.59 5.52 -4.82
CA VAL A 181 -2.03 5.67 -4.60
C VAL A 181 -2.69 4.32 -4.88
N VAL A 182 -3.60 3.88 -4.03
CA VAL A 182 -4.29 2.59 -4.18
C VAL A 182 -5.80 2.80 -4.28
N GLY A 183 -6.53 1.77 -4.69
CA GLY A 183 -7.99 1.81 -4.75
C GLY A 183 -8.62 2.15 -3.39
N SER A 184 -9.82 2.74 -3.41
CA SER A 184 -10.61 2.98 -2.19
C SER A 184 -10.91 1.67 -1.44
N GLU A 185 -11.32 1.79 -0.17
CA GLU A 185 -11.75 0.65 0.66
C GLU A 185 -12.87 -0.18 0.02
N SER A 186 -13.69 0.44 -0.85
CA SER A 186 -14.75 -0.23 -1.62
C SER A 186 -14.23 -1.05 -2.81
N ASN A 187 -13.01 -0.78 -3.30
CA ASN A 187 -12.38 -1.44 -4.45
C ASN A 187 -10.99 -1.98 -4.04
N LYS A 188 -10.95 -2.88 -3.05
CA LYS A 188 -9.70 -3.40 -2.46
C LYS A 188 -8.81 -4.07 -3.51
N THR A 189 -7.59 -3.59 -3.66
CA THR A 189 -6.55 -4.23 -4.45
C THR A 189 -6.36 -5.68 -4.00
N VAL A 190 -6.47 -6.63 -4.95
CA VAL A 190 -6.18 -8.04 -4.71
C VAL A 190 -4.71 -8.19 -4.33
N VAL A 191 -4.40 -9.01 -3.33
CA VAL A 191 -3.02 -9.37 -2.98
C VAL A 191 -2.58 -10.48 -3.92
N PHE A 192 -1.59 -10.23 -4.77
CA PHE A 192 -1.02 -11.21 -5.69
C PHE A 192 0.48 -10.95 -5.90
N ASN A 193 1.16 -11.94 -6.47
CA ASN A 193 2.56 -11.86 -6.91
C ASN A 193 2.61 -12.27 -8.39
N ASP A 194 3.29 -11.48 -9.22
CA ASP A 194 3.51 -11.81 -10.63
C ASP A 194 4.75 -11.08 -11.17
N GLN A 195 5.28 -11.56 -12.29
CA GLN A 195 6.43 -10.97 -12.97
C GLN A 195 5.98 -9.84 -13.91
N MET A 196 6.68 -8.71 -13.83
CA MET A 196 6.47 -7.64 -14.80
C MET A 196 6.95 -8.11 -16.18
N THR A 197 6.08 -8.02 -17.18
CA THR A 197 6.43 -8.47 -18.55
C THR A 197 6.92 -7.33 -19.43
N HIS A 198 6.31 -6.16 -19.33
CA HIS A 198 6.67 -5.03 -20.19
C HIS A 198 6.23 -3.68 -19.63
N ILE A 199 6.88 -2.63 -20.15
CA ILE A 199 6.59 -1.23 -19.86
C ILE A 199 6.02 -0.59 -21.13
N VAL A 200 4.86 0.05 -21.02
CA VAL A 200 4.21 0.77 -22.11
C VAL A 200 4.40 2.28 -21.89
N PHE A 201 5.10 2.93 -22.82
CA PHE A 201 5.24 4.38 -22.85
C PHE A 201 4.08 5.02 -23.63
N SER A 202 3.62 6.17 -23.14
CA SER A 202 2.50 6.93 -23.72
C SER A 202 1.27 6.02 -23.98
N PRO A 203 0.74 5.33 -22.96
CA PRO A 203 -0.31 4.36 -23.15
C PRO A 203 -1.61 5.03 -23.60
N SER A 204 -2.35 4.39 -24.52
CA SER A 204 -3.79 4.63 -24.63
C SER A 204 -4.53 3.93 -23.51
N TRP A 205 -5.71 4.44 -23.14
CA TRP A 205 -6.52 3.86 -22.08
C TRP A 205 -7.89 3.44 -22.61
N ASN A 206 -8.17 2.14 -22.60
CA ASN A 206 -9.51 1.62 -22.84
C ASN A 206 -10.36 1.87 -21.58
N VAL A 207 -11.39 2.71 -21.74
CA VAL A 207 -12.21 3.15 -20.61
C VAL A 207 -13.20 2.02 -20.25
N PRO A 208 -13.20 1.55 -18.99
CA PRO A 208 -14.16 0.54 -18.54
C PRO A 208 -15.62 0.98 -18.72
N PRO A 209 -16.54 0.04 -19.02
CA PRO A 209 -17.95 0.35 -19.24
C PRO A 209 -18.63 1.12 -18.09
N SER A 210 -18.27 0.83 -16.84
CA SER A 210 -18.81 1.53 -15.66
C SER A 210 -18.47 3.03 -15.66
N ILE A 211 -17.29 3.41 -16.14
CA ILE A 211 -16.85 4.80 -16.23
C ILE A 211 -17.52 5.49 -17.40
N VAL A 212 -17.62 4.79 -18.53
CA VAL A 212 -18.38 5.28 -19.68
C VAL A 212 -19.80 5.64 -19.24
N ARG A 213 -20.47 4.72 -18.53
CA ARG A 213 -21.85 4.88 -18.06
C ARG A 213 -22.01 6.00 -17.02
N ASN A 214 -21.15 6.02 -16.01
CA ASN A 214 -21.37 6.86 -14.82
C ASN A 214 -20.72 8.24 -14.91
N GLU A 215 -19.70 8.42 -15.75
CA GLU A 215 -18.95 9.68 -15.82
C GLU A 215 -18.96 10.29 -17.21
N ILE A 216 -18.56 9.52 -18.24
CA ILE A 216 -18.39 10.09 -19.57
C ILE A 216 -19.73 10.43 -20.23
N LEU A 217 -20.70 9.50 -20.24
CA LEU A 217 -22.01 9.76 -20.85
C LEU A 217 -22.74 10.94 -20.18
N PRO A 218 -22.79 11.07 -18.84
CA PRO A 218 -23.30 12.28 -18.20
C PRO A 218 -22.55 13.55 -18.59
N ALA A 219 -21.21 13.52 -18.64
CA ALA A 219 -20.40 14.68 -19.01
C ALA A 219 -20.59 15.11 -20.48
N MET A 220 -20.84 14.14 -21.37
CA MET A 220 -21.15 14.40 -22.79
C MET A 220 -22.49 15.10 -22.98
N ARG A 221 -23.53 14.74 -22.19
CA ARG A 221 -24.87 15.37 -22.29
C ARG A 221 -24.83 16.88 -22.09
N GLY A 222 -23.93 17.37 -21.24
CA GLY A 222 -23.78 18.80 -20.99
C GLY A 222 -22.77 19.51 -21.92
N ARG A 223 -21.97 18.78 -22.72
CA ARG A 223 -20.81 19.35 -23.44
C ARG A 223 -20.46 18.56 -24.70
N ARG A 224 -20.87 19.08 -25.87
CA ARG A 224 -20.59 18.46 -27.18
C ARG A 224 -19.09 18.22 -27.45
N GLU A 225 -18.23 19.10 -26.96
CA GLU A 225 -16.76 19.04 -27.12
C GLU A 225 -16.03 18.15 -26.10
N TYR A 226 -16.75 17.44 -25.22
CA TYR A 226 -16.13 16.74 -24.09
C TYR A 226 -15.08 15.71 -24.52
N LEU A 227 -15.38 14.91 -25.55
CA LEU A 227 -14.50 13.85 -26.02
C LEU A 227 -13.20 14.42 -26.61
N TRP A 228 -13.31 15.35 -27.56
CA TRP A 228 -12.17 16.02 -28.17
C TRP A 228 -11.28 16.72 -27.14
N ARG A 229 -11.86 17.49 -26.22
CA ARG A 229 -11.10 18.24 -25.19
C ARG A 229 -10.33 17.35 -24.21
N ASN A 230 -10.70 16.07 -24.11
CA ASN A 230 -10.08 15.08 -23.23
C ASN A 230 -9.39 13.93 -24.00
N ASN A 231 -9.23 14.08 -25.32
CA ASN A 231 -8.61 13.10 -26.22
C ASN A 231 -9.28 11.70 -26.17
N TYR A 232 -10.60 11.66 -26.07
CA TYR A 232 -11.36 10.42 -26.20
C TYR A 232 -11.81 10.19 -27.65
N VAL A 233 -11.75 8.93 -28.08
CA VAL A 233 -12.33 8.44 -29.33
C VAL A 233 -13.33 7.32 -29.04
N ILE A 234 -14.37 7.24 -29.86
CA ILE A 234 -15.32 6.12 -29.84
C ILE A 234 -14.85 5.13 -30.90
N GLU A 235 -14.66 3.87 -30.52
CA GLU A 235 -14.14 2.81 -31.40
C GLU A 235 -15.19 1.76 -31.78
N GLY A 236 -16.42 1.94 -31.29
CA GLY A 236 -17.53 1.04 -31.52
C GLY A 236 -18.50 1.07 -30.35
N GLU A 237 -19.24 -0.01 -30.19
CA GLU A 237 -20.25 -0.19 -29.15
C GLU A 237 -20.17 -1.60 -28.57
N GLU A 238 -20.50 -1.75 -27.28
CA GLU A 238 -20.62 -3.03 -26.58
C GLU A 238 -21.77 -2.96 -25.58
N GLY A 239 -22.72 -3.89 -25.65
CA GLY A 239 -23.80 -3.98 -24.68
C GLY A 239 -24.59 -2.67 -24.50
N GLY A 240 -24.80 -1.92 -25.59
CA GLY A 240 -25.51 -0.63 -25.57
C GLY A 240 -24.68 0.56 -25.05
N LEU A 241 -23.37 0.39 -24.85
CA LEU A 241 -22.46 1.46 -24.43
C LEU A 241 -21.36 1.70 -25.48
N PRO A 242 -20.98 2.96 -25.75
CA PRO A 242 -19.85 3.22 -26.64
C PRO A 242 -18.54 2.67 -26.04
N LYS A 243 -17.75 1.98 -26.86
CA LYS A 243 -16.37 1.63 -26.52
C LYS A 243 -15.52 2.89 -26.64
N ILE A 244 -15.08 3.44 -25.51
CA ILE A 244 -14.30 4.68 -25.48
C ILE A 244 -12.84 4.37 -25.17
N ARG A 245 -11.94 4.92 -25.98
CA ARG A 245 -10.49 4.91 -25.74
C ARG A 245 -9.98 6.32 -25.55
N GLN A 246 -9.21 6.55 -24.49
CA GLN A 246 -8.43 7.78 -24.34
C GLN A 246 -7.10 7.62 -25.06
N LEU A 247 -6.81 8.52 -25.98
CA LEU A 247 -5.54 8.56 -26.66
C LEU A 247 -4.42 9.05 -25.73
N PRO A 248 -3.15 8.77 -26.06
CA PRO A 248 -2.03 9.30 -25.30
C PRO A 248 -2.04 10.83 -25.23
N GLY A 249 -1.61 11.39 -24.10
CA GLY A 249 -1.54 12.84 -23.92
C GLY A 249 -1.41 13.26 -22.46
N ALA A 250 -1.20 14.56 -22.22
CA ALA A 250 -0.95 15.08 -20.87
C ALA A 250 -2.12 14.87 -19.88
N LYS A 251 -3.34 14.69 -20.40
CA LYS A 251 -4.57 14.44 -19.62
C LYS A 251 -4.96 12.96 -19.54
N ASN A 252 -4.15 12.07 -20.12
CA ASN A 252 -4.45 10.65 -20.09
C ASN A 252 -4.46 10.14 -18.65
N ALA A 253 -5.51 9.42 -18.24
CA ALA A 253 -5.67 8.95 -16.87
C ALA A 253 -4.57 7.94 -16.44
N LEU A 254 -3.95 7.24 -17.40
CA LEU A 254 -2.80 6.36 -17.18
C LEU A 254 -1.45 7.10 -17.20
N GLY A 255 -1.47 8.42 -17.38
CA GLY A 255 -0.27 9.25 -17.42
C GLY A 255 0.64 8.87 -18.59
N ARG A 256 1.95 8.85 -18.33
CA ARG A 256 2.98 8.65 -19.37
C ARG A 256 3.53 7.23 -19.47
N VAL A 257 3.33 6.39 -18.45
CA VAL A 257 3.92 5.05 -18.39
C VAL A 257 2.93 4.10 -17.70
N LYS A 258 2.83 2.87 -18.21
CA LYS A 258 2.11 1.75 -17.60
C LYS A 258 3.04 0.54 -17.48
N PHE A 259 3.06 -0.11 -16.32
CA PHE A 259 3.81 -1.34 -16.06
C PHE A 259 2.84 -2.51 -16.01
N VAL A 260 3.06 -3.50 -16.86
CA VAL A 260 2.10 -4.59 -17.06
C VAL A 260 2.61 -5.86 -16.40
N PHE A 261 1.73 -6.48 -15.63
CA PHE A 261 1.87 -7.81 -15.05
C PHE A 261 0.81 -8.69 -15.71
N PRO A 262 1.13 -9.93 -16.09
CA PRO A 262 0.11 -10.95 -16.28
C PRO A 262 -0.75 -10.99 -15.00
N ASN A 263 -2.06 -11.04 -15.12
CA ASN A 263 -2.99 -11.38 -14.04
C ASN A 263 -4.42 -11.38 -14.59
N ASP A 264 -5.27 -12.16 -13.96
CA ASP A 264 -6.71 -12.25 -14.28
C ASP A 264 -7.54 -11.09 -13.71
N HIS A 265 -6.89 -10.08 -13.13
CA HIS A 265 -7.53 -8.99 -12.39
C HIS A 265 -7.41 -7.63 -13.09
N ASN A 266 -6.79 -7.57 -14.28
CA ASN A 266 -6.52 -6.35 -15.04
C ASN A 266 -5.85 -5.25 -14.19
N ILE A 267 -4.95 -5.67 -13.32
CA ILE A 267 -4.20 -4.83 -12.39
C ILE A 267 -2.84 -4.48 -13.02
N TYR A 268 -2.46 -3.21 -12.91
CA TYR A 268 -1.18 -2.70 -13.36
C TYR A 268 -0.78 -1.46 -12.56
N PHE A 269 0.52 -1.19 -12.48
CA PHE A 269 0.98 0.14 -12.08
C PHE A 269 0.89 1.08 -13.28
N HIS A 270 0.51 2.33 -13.04
CA HIS A 270 0.54 3.34 -14.08
C HIS A 270 0.83 4.71 -13.51
N ASP A 271 1.25 5.64 -14.35
CA ASP A 271 1.38 7.03 -13.96
C ASP A 271 0.01 7.74 -13.86
N THR A 272 -0.06 8.93 -13.28
CA THR A 272 -1.28 9.75 -13.26
C THR A 272 -0.96 11.23 -13.42
N PRO A 273 -1.81 12.02 -14.10
CA PRO A 273 -1.70 13.48 -14.11
C PRO A 273 -1.94 14.11 -12.73
N ALA A 274 -2.60 13.40 -11.80
CA ALA A 274 -2.96 13.90 -10.48
C ALA A 274 -1.83 13.78 -9.44
N LYS A 275 -0.70 14.45 -9.71
CA LYS A 275 0.53 14.34 -8.90
C LYS A 275 0.38 14.81 -7.46
N SER A 276 -0.59 15.67 -7.17
CA SER A 276 -0.85 16.20 -5.82
C SER A 276 -1.33 15.14 -4.84
N LEU A 277 -1.98 14.07 -5.30
CA LEU A 277 -2.50 13.00 -4.43
C LEU A 277 -1.39 12.24 -3.67
N PHE A 278 -0.18 12.19 -4.23
CA PHE A 278 0.96 11.52 -3.61
C PHE A 278 1.50 12.24 -2.37
N ALA A 279 1.07 13.49 -2.13
CA ALA A 279 1.40 14.25 -0.92
C ALA A 279 0.39 14.01 0.22
N LEU A 280 -0.72 13.33 -0.04
CA LEU A 280 -1.76 13.07 0.96
C LEU A 280 -1.36 11.91 1.87
N ARG A 281 -1.78 11.96 3.14
CA ARG A 281 -1.53 10.90 4.13
C ARG A 281 -2.28 9.61 3.79
N GLN A 282 -3.59 9.74 3.60
CA GLN A 282 -4.42 8.63 3.11
C GLN A 282 -4.47 8.73 1.60
N ARG A 283 -4.10 7.62 0.93
CA ARG A 283 -3.99 7.54 -0.53
C ARG A 283 -4.85 6.42 -1.10
N ALA A 284 -5.93 6.06 -0.41
CA ALA A 284 -6.97 5.16 -0.89
C ALA A 284 -8.03 5.98 -1.62
N PHE A 285 -7.87 6.18 -2.92
CA PHE A 285 -8.82 6.95 -3.73
C PHE A 285 -9.52 6.02 -4.72
N SER A 286 -10.84 6.17 -4.82
CA SER A 286 -11.57 5.63 -5.97
C SER A 286 -11.36 6.55 -7.17
N HIS A 287 -11.96 6.16 -8.30
CA HIS A 287 -12.03 6.87 -9.57
C HIS A 287 -12.22 8.40 -9.48
N HIS A 288 -12.80 8.89 -8.38
CA HIS A 288 -13.03 10.29 -8.09
C HIS A 288 -11.73 11.05 -7.78
N LEU A 289 -11.21 11.72 -8.80
CA LEU A 289 -10.36 12.89 -8.59
C LEU A 289 -11.22 14.01 -7.98
N PRO A 290 -10.85 14.60 -6.82
CA PRO A 290 -11.43 15.87 -6.43
C PRO A 290 -11.06 16.91 -7.48
N HIS A 291 -12.04 17.43 -8.21
CA HIS A 291 -11.87 18.66 -8.97
C HIS A 291 -11.47 19.77 -7.96
N GLY A 292 -10.20 20.19 -7.93
CA GLY A 292 -9.85 21.41 -7.17
C GLY A 292 -8.43 21.63 -6.64
N LEU A 293 -7.46 20.71 -6.73
CA LEU A 293 -6.11 20.96 -6.17
C LEU A 293 -5.09 21.35 -7.24
N GLY A 294 -4.81 22.66 -7.24
CA GLY A 294 -4.05 23.40 -8.24
C GLY A 294 -2.54 23.17 -8.30
N ARG A 295 -2.00 23.77 -9.36
CA ARG A 295 -0.63 23.78 -9.86
C ARG A 295 0.40 24.20 -8.81
N ARG A 296 1.57 23.54 -8.80
CA ARG A 296 2.89 24.21 -8.74
C ARG A 296 3.91 23.43 -9.58
N GLN A 297 4.66 24.15 -10.40
CA GLN A 297 5.67 23.67 -11.35
C GLN A 297 7.03 23.47 -10.67
N GLY A 298 7.90 22.66 -11.29
CA GLY A 298 9.36 22.83 -11.18
C GLY A 298 10.23 21.58 -11.38
N ALA A 299 11.16 21.70 -12.34
CA ALA A 299 12.46 21.02 -12.49
C ALA A 299 12.57 19.70 -13.28
N ALA A 300 13.24 19.83 -14.43
CA ALA A 300 13.82 18.77 -15.25
C ALA A 300 15.22 18.36 -14.76
N ALA A 301 15.51 17.05 -14.78
CA ALA A 301 16.80 16.37 -14.92
C ALA A 301 16.53 14.85 -15.03
N PHE A 302 17.36 14.10 -15.78
CA PHE A 302 17.23 12.70 -16.28
C PHE A 302 16.69 11.61 -15.28
N PRO A 303 16.15 10.46 -15.74
CA PRO A 303 14.86 9.94 -15.31
C PRO A 303 14.93 9.07 -14.05
N ARG A 304 15.24 9.68 -12.90
CA ARG A 304 14.89 9.13 -11.57
C ARG A 304 13.65 9.80 -10.96
N ARG A 305 13.12 10.85 -11.58
CA ARG A 305 12.12 11.77 -10.95
C ARG A 305 10.66 11.57 -11.36
N HIS A 306 10.33 10.64 -12.26
CA HIS A 306 8.99 10.61 -12.88
C HIS A 306 8.19 9.32 -12.65
N LEU A 307 8.73 8.38 -11.87
CA LEU A 307 7.96 7.25 -11.39
C LEU A 307 7.13 7.66 -10.17
N ARG A 308 5.86 7.96 -10.43
CA ARG A 308 4.82 8.03 -9.40
C ARG A 308 3.71 7.10 -9.84
N ALA A 309 3.78 5.86 -9.37
CA ALA A 309 2.83 4.82 -9.75
C ALA A 309 1.52 4.97 -8.94
N GLY A 310 0.41 5.18 -9.62
CA GLY A 310 -0.91 4.82 -9.13
C GLY A 310 -1.15 3.33 -9.35
N PHE A 311 -1.76 2.70 -8.35
CA PHE A 311 -2.34 1.37 -8.40
C PHE A 311 -3.82 1.54 -8.72
N VAL A 312 -4.29 0.91 -9.80
CA VAL A 312 -5.74 0.81 -10.04
C VAL A 312 -6.11 -0.66 -10.06
N ASN A 313 -6.91 -1.04 -9.06
CA ASN A 313 -7.69 -2.26 -9.06
C ASN A 313 -8.89 -2.07 -9.99
N ARG A 314 -9.09 -2.95 -10.98
CA ARG A 314 -10.34 -3.04 -11.70
C ARG A 314 -10.80 -4.48 -11.73
N GLN A 315 -11.42 -4.93 -10.64
CA GLN A 315 -12.37 -6.02 -10.76
C GLN A 315 -13.43 -5.61 -11.79
N SER A 316 -13.39 -6.26 -12.95
CA SER A 316 -14.58 -6.51 -13.73
C SER A 316 -15.59 -7.13 -12.78
N SER A 317 -16.69 -6.44 -12.51
CA SER A 317 -17.92 -7.14 -12.20
C SER A 317 -18.26 -7.92 -13.46
N ILE A 318 -17.74 -9.15 -13.55
CA ILE A 318 -18.36 -10.19 -14.34
C ILE A 318 -19.69 -10.41 -13.63
N VAL A 319 -20.71 -9.71 -14.12
CA VAL A 319 -22.09 -10.09 -13.85
C VAL A 319 -22.22 -11.44 -14.55
N ASN A 320 -22.31 -12.51 -13.76
CA ASN A 320 -22.82 -13.79 -14.23
C ASN A 320 -24.15 -13.53 -14.94
N GLY A 321 -24.19 -13.88 -16.22
CA GLY A 321 -25.38 -14.05 -17.04
C GLY A 321 -25.14 -15.24 -17.93
#